data_AF-T0MDC3-F1
#
_entry.id   AF-T0MDC3-F1
#
_cell.length_a   1.000
_cell.length_b   1.000
_cell.length_c   1.000
_cell.angle_alpha   90.00
_cell.angle_beta   90.00
_cell.angle_gamma   90.00
#
_symmetry.space_group_name_H-M   'P 1'
#
loop_
_entity.id
_entity.type
_entity.pdbx_description
1 polymer ?
#
loop_
_entity_poly.entity_id
_entity_poly.type
_entity_poly.pdbx_seq_one_letter_code
_entity_poly.pdbx_strand_id
1 'polypeptide(L)'
;MRAPIFPVFSLKTYKNYIIYAGGGGNKDFGKQNGIGILDETTCIDIAYYETQDLILEVTISGETIIEYDENDIDWTTHSEIESLYNKDFFFKF
;
A
#
# COMPACT_ATOMS: atom_id res chain seq x y z
N MET A 1 4.95 -4.73 20.61
CA MET A 1 4.60 -5.25 19.26
C MET A 1 3.58 -6.36 19.41
N ARG A 2 2.40 -6.23 18.79
CA ARG A 2 1.53 -7.39 18.55
C ARG A 2 2.01 -8.01 17.23
N ALA A 3 2.36 -9.29 17.25
CA ALA A 3 2.79 -10.00 16.04
C ALA A 3 1.71 -9.93 14.94
N PRO A 4 2.08 -10.01 13.65
CA PRO A 4 1.11 -10.07 12.56
C PRO A 4 0.07 -11.14 12.85
N ILE A 5 -1.20 -10.75 12.81
CA ILE A 5 -2.32 -11.60 13.17
C ILE A 5 -2.66 -12.52 11.98
N PHE A 6 -1.69 -12.97 11.18
CA PHE A 6 -1.84 -13.91 10.05
C PHE A 6 -0.46 -14.38 9.51
N PRO A 7 -0.38 -15.56 8.84
CA PRO A 7 0.82 -16.01 8.15
C PRO A 7 1.28 -15.02 7.07
N VAL A 8 2.55 -14.63 7.10
CA VAL A 8 3.16 -13.76 6.09
C VAL A 8 3.77 -14.60 4.98
N PHE A 9 3.40 -14.34 3.73
CA PHE A 9 3.93 -15.02 2.54
C PHE A 9 4.87 -14.13 1.73
N SER A 10 4.68 -12.81 1.81
CA SER A 10 5.54 -11.84 1.13
C SER A 10 6.00 -10.76 2.10
N LEU A 11 7.29 -10.44 2.06
CA LEU A 11 7.91 -9.36 2.82
C LEU A 11 8.84 -8.59 1.88
N LYS A 12 8.68 -7.27 1.81
CA LYS A 12 9.54 -6.37 1.04
C LYS A 12 9.89 -5.16 1.89
N THR A 13 11.09 -4.62 1.69
CA THR A 13 11.48 -3.33 2.25
C THR A 13 11.53 -2.30 1.12
N TYR A 14 11.11 -1.08 1.42
CA TYR A 14 11.20 0.04 0.49
C TYR A 14 11.34 1.36 1.24
N LYS A 15 12.43 2.08 0.97
CA LYS A 15 12.85 3.25 1.75
C LYS A 15 12.88 2.86 3.23
N ASN A 16 12.16 3.56 4.11
CA ASN A 16 12.11 3.29 5.55
C ASN A 16 10.86 2.48 5.95
N TYR A 17 10.30 1.70 5.03
CA TYR A 17 9.08 0.94 5.26
C TYR A 17 9.28 -0.55 5.04
N ILE A 18 8.63 -1.34 5.88
CA ILE A 18 8.48 -2.78 5.70
C ILE A 18 7.05 -3.02 5.22
N ILE A 19 6.89 -3.63 4.06
CA ILE A 19 5.61 -4.04 3.50
C ILE A 19 5.52 -5.55 3.61
N TYR A 20 4.53 -6.04 4.34
CA TYR A 20 4.28 -7.45 4.54
C TYR A 20 2.88 -7.82 4.03
N ALA A 21 2.73 -9.00 3.46
CA ALA A 21 1.45 -9.48 2.99
C ALA A 21 1.29 -10.98 3.20
N GLY A 22 0.04 -11.40 3.39
CA GLY A 22 -0.29 -12.78 3.61
C GLY A 22 -1.74 -12.97 4.02
N GLY A 23 -2.02 -14.07 4.71
CA GLY A 23 -3.35 -14.33 5.22
C GLY A 23 -3.57 -15.75 5.74
N GLY A 24 -4.63 -15.93 6.52
CA GLY A 24 -5.05 -17.21 7.10
C GLY A 24 -5.99 -18.04 6.21
N GLY A 25 -6.43 -17.48 5.09
CA GLY A 25 -7.26 -18.16 4.10
C GLY A 25 -8.76 -18.00 4.35
N ASN A 26 -9.29 -18.52 5.46
CA ASN A 26 -10.74 -18.53 5.71
C ASN A 26 -11.14 -17.55 6.83
N LYS A 27 -11.92 -16.51 6.47
CA LYS A 27 -12.45 -15.50 7.40
C LYS A 27 -13.28 -16.09 8.56
N ASP A 28 -13.90 -17.25 8.37
CA ASP A 28 -14.74 -17.92 9.36
C ASP A 28 -13.94 -18.75 10.38
N PHE A 29 -12.69 -19.12 10.05
CA PHE A 29 -11.86 -20.03 10.88
C PHE A 29 -10.47 -19.49 11.22
N GLY A 30 -10.05 -18.34 10.67
CA GLY A 30 -8.76 -17.76 11.01
C GLY A 30 -8.42 -16.46 10.27
N LYS A 31 -7.93 -15.51 11.06
CA LYS A 31 -6.90 -14.50 10.73
C LYS A 31 -6.99 -13.88 9.32
N GLN A 32 -7.49 -12.64 9.29
CA GLN A 32 -7.75 -11.88 8.06
C GLN A 32 -6.55 -11.85 7.11
N ASN A 33 -6.85 -11.86 5.82
CA ASN A 33 -5.86 -11.69 4.76
C ASN A 33 -5.58 -10.19 4.58
N GLY A 34 -4.37 -9.83 4.21
CA GLY A 34 -4.07 -8.43 3.97
C GLY A 34 -2.62 -8.08 3.73
N ILE A 35 -2.42 -6.78 3.62
CA ILE A 35 -1.14 -6.12 3.43
C ILE A 35 -0.96 -5.13 4.58
N GLY A 36 0.16 -5.21 5.28
CA GLY A 36 0.53 -4.26 6.32
C GLY A 36 1.81 -3.51 5.97
N ILE A 37 1.93 -2.30 6.52
CA ILE A 37 3.07 -1.41 6.37
C ILE A 37 3.57 -1.04 7.75
N LEU A 38 4.85 -1.30 8.02
CA LEU A 38 5.55 -0.88 9.24
C LEU A 38 6.53 0.23 8.90
N ASP A 39 6.76 1.12 9.85
CA ASP A 39 7.99 1.91 9.90
C ASP A 39 9.16 0.96 10.21
N GLU A 40 10.20 0.96 9.39
CA GLU A 40 11.34 0.03 9.52
C GLU A 40 12.21 0.35 10.75
N THR A 41 12.23 1.60 11.20
CA THR A 41 13.07 2.03 12.33
C THR A 41 12.43 1.68 13.67
N THR A 42 11.12 1.88 13.77
CA THR A 42 10.35 1.73 15.00
C THR A 42 9.56 0.42 15.07
N CYS A 43 9.41 -0.27 13.94
CA CYS A 43 8.58 -1.46 13.78
C CYS A 43 7.13 -1.25 14.23
N ILE A 44 6.63 -0.02 14.10
CA ILE A 44 5.25 0.36 14.41
C ILE A 44 4.41 0.21 13.14
N ASP A 45 3.21 -0.37 13.27
CA ASP A 45 2.22 -0.42 12.19
C ASP A 45 1.78 0.99 11.79
N ILE A 46 1.99 1.32 10.52
CA ILE A 46 1.54 2.57 9.88
C ILE A 46 0.16 2.36 9.29
N ALA A 47 -0.03 1.26 8.56
CA ALA A 47 -1.26 0.98 7.84
C ALA A 47 -1.49 -0.52 7.68
N TYR A 48 -2.76 -0.90 7.56
CA TYR A 48 -3.18 -2.25 7.24
C TYR A 48 -4.38 -2.23 6.28
N TYR A 49 -4.31 -3.04 5.25
CA TYR A 49 -5.33 -3.18 4.21
C TYR A 49 -5.81 -4.63 4.19
N GLU A 50 -7.06 -4.86 4.57
CA GLU A 50 -7.67 -6.18 4.50
C GLU A 50 -7.97 -6.55 3.04
N THR A 51 -7.68 -7.80 2.67
CA THR A 51 -8.02 -8.38 1.37
C THR A 51 -9.01 -9.54 1.55
N GLN A 52 -9.77 -9.84 0.50
CA GLN A 52 -10.58 -11.07 0.48
C GLN A 52 -9.68 -12.29 0.25
N ASP A 53 -8.75 -12.17 -0.70
CA ASP A 53 -7.86 -13.25 -1.10
C ASP A 53 -6.50 -13.23 -0.39
N LEU A 54 -5.84 -14.39 -0.39
CA LEU A 54 -4.47 -14.56 0.07
C LEU A 54 -3.49 -13.83 -0.85
N ILE A 55 -2.61 -13.02 -0.27
CA ILE A 55 -1.53 -12.36 -1.01
C ILE A 55 -0.25 -13.17 -0.84
N LEU A 56 0.20 -13.80 -1.93
CA LEU A 56 1.40 -14.65 -1.94
C LEU A 56 2.68 -13.88 -2.27
N GLU A 57 2.56 -12.84 -3.09
CA GLU A 57 3.68 -12.05 -3.56
C GLU A 57 3.30 -10.57 -3.65
N VAL A 58 4.19 -9.70 -3.18
CA VAL A 58 4.11 -8.25 -3.36
C VAL A 58 5.34 -7.82 -4.15
N THR A 59 5.11 -7.12 -5.25
CA THR A 59 6.17 -6.46 -6.02
C THR A 59 6.01 -4.95 -5.88
N ILE A 60 7.11 -4.28 -5.56
CA ILE A 60 7.17 -2.82 -5.49
C ILE A 60 7.82 -2.36 -6.79
N SER A 61 7.12 -1.52 -7.54
CA SER A 61 7.66 -0.83 -8.71
C SER A 61 7.74 0.67 -8.37
N GLY A 62 8.86 1.31 -8.70
CA GLY A 62 9.03 2.77 -8.61
C GLY A 62 9.41 3.35 -9.98
N GLU A 63 9.40 4.65 -10.24
CA GLU A 63 8.68 5.79 -9.66
C GLU A 63 7.82 6.38 -10.80
N THR A 64 6.57 6.78 -10.53
CA THR A 64 5.99 7.88 -11.32
C THR A 64 6.57 9.16 -10.72
N ILE A 65 7.67 9.64 -11.28
CA ILE A 65 8.16 10.97 -10.98
C ILE A 65 7.21 11.93 -11.71
N ILE A 66 6.29 12.56 -10.98
CA ILE A 66 5.58 13.74 -11.50
C ILE A 66 6.54 14.91 -11.26
N GLU A 67 7.45 15.13 -12.21
CA GLU A 67 8.21 16.37 -12.30
C GLU A 67 7.21 17.48 -12.65
N TYR A 68 6.89 18.33 -11.67
CA TYR A 68 6.26 19.61 -11.95
C TYR A 68 7.34 20.53 -12.52
N ASP A 69 7.26 20.83 -13.82
CA ASP A 69 7.98 21.97 -14.36
C ASP A 69 7.32 23.24 -13.81
N GLU A 70 8.03 23.94 -12.90
CA GLU A 70 7.56 25.19 -12.30
C GLU A 70 7.28 26.28 -13.36
N ASN A 71 7.70 26.09 -14.61
CA ASN A 71 7.47 27.01 -15.72
C ASN A 71 6.14 26.80 -16.47
N ASP A 72 5.41 25.71 -16.21
CA ASP A 72 4.15 25.35 -16.91
C ASP A 72 2.90 25.46 -16.00
N ILE A 73 2.98 26.22 -14.91
CA ILE A 73 1.81 26.54 -14.08
C ILE A 73 1.02 27.67 -14.75
N ASP A 74 0.12 27.31 -15.66
CA ASP A 74 -0.97 28.19 -16.08
C ASP A 74 -2.01 28.28 -14.96
N TRP A 75 -1.97 29.39 -14.22
CA TRP A 75 -2.87 29.69 -13.10
C TRP A 75 -4.34 29.88 -13.52
N THR A 76 -4.69 29.70 -14.80
CA THR A 76 -6.05 29.92 -15.31
C THR A 76 -6.94 28.67 -15.38
N THR A 77 -6.42 27.45 -15.18
CA THR A 77 -7.24 26.23 -15.16
C THR A 77 -7.83 25.93 -13.78
N HIS A 78 -8.72 26.81 -13.35
CA HIS A 78 -9.49 26.70 -12.11
C HIS A 78 -10.79 25.90 -12.34
N SER A 79 -10.74 24.55 -12.42
CA SER A 79 -11.96 23.71 -12.16
C SER A 79 -11.82 22.18 -12.17
N GLU A 80 -10.69 21.53 -12.48
CA GLU A 80 -10.70 20.05 -12.70
C GLU A 80 -10.03 19.19 -11.61
N ILE A 81 -9.38 19.81 -10.63
CA ILE A 81 -8.53 19.11 -9.63
C ILE A 81 -9.35 18.29 -8.61
N GLU A 82 -10.65 18.55 -8.43
CA GLU A 82 -11.47 17.76 -7.50
C GLU A 82 -11.75 16.31 -7.95
N SER A 83 -11.40 15.93 -9.19
CA SER A 83 -11.72 14.60 -9.74
C SER A 83 -10.61 13.54 -9.60
N LEU A 84 -9.38 13.93 -9.22
CA LEU A 84 -8.22 13.03 -9.21
C LEU A 84 -7.90 12.42 -7.84
N TYR A 85 -8.55 12.86 -6.77
CA TYR A 85 -8.32 12.33 -5.41
C TYR A 85 -8.80 10.89 -5.19
N ASN A 86 -9.18 10.16 -6.25
CA ASN A 86 -9.84 8.85 -6.14
C ASN A 86 -9.40 7.80 -7.17
N LYS A 87 -8.23 7.92 -7.83
CA LYS A 87 -7.85 6.97 -8.90
C LYS A 87 -6.53 6.20 -8.78
N ASP A 88 -5.66 6.49 -7.81
CA ASP A 88 -4.27 5.97 -7.89
C ASP A 88 -3.96 4.71 -7.06
N PHE A 89 -4.96 3.96 -6.60
CA PHE A 89 -4.75 2.60 -6.08
C PHE A 89 -5.36 1.56 -7.01
N PHE A 90 -4.58 1.12 -8.01
CA PHE A 90 -4.89 -0.07 -8.79
C PHE A 90 -4.17 -1.29 -8.21
N PHE A 91 -4.93 -2.14 -7.51
CA PHE A 91 -4.53 -3.53 -7.28
C PHE A 91 -4.97 -4.36 -8.49
N LYS A 92 -4.02 -4.97 -9.20
CA LYS A 92 -4.31 -5.94 -10.25
C LYS A 92 -4.35 -7.32 -9.59
N PHE A 93 -5.55 -7.91 -9.53
CA PHE A 93 -5.79 -9.30 -9.10
C PHE A 93 -5.39 -10.29 -10.21
#